data_AF-A0A1I1Y2S3-F1
#
_entry.id   AF-A0A1I1Y2S3-F1
#
_cell.length_a   1.000
_cell.length_b   1.000
_cell.length_c   1.000
_cell.angle_alpha   90.00
_cell.angle_beta   90.00
_cell.angle_gamma   90.00
#
_symmetry.space_group_name_H-M   'P 1'
#
loop_
_entity.id
_entity.type
_entity.pdbx_description
1 polymer ?
#
loop_
_entity_poly.entity_id
_entity_poly.type
_entity_poly.pdbx_seq_one_letter_code
_entity_poly.pdbx_strand_id
1 'polypeptide(L)' 'MIHKIKALHDNGKGLSIRAISQELGLSRNTVRKYLRMEVDAISERFADPSRSKRLDDHRDYLVHLLQQFP' A
#
# COMPACT_ATOMS: atom_id res chain seq x y z
N MET A 1 -1.59 2.34 -4.17
CA MET A 1 -1.91 0.91 -4.40
C MET A 1 -3.40 0.62 -4.45
N ILE A 2 -4.19 0.94 -3.40
CA ILE A 2 -5.64 0.70 -3.40
C ILE A 2 -6.37 1.40 -4.56
N HIS A 3 -6.05 2.67 -4.85
CA HIS A 3 -6.66 3.41 -5.96
C HIS A 3 -6.45 2.70 -7.31
N LYS A 4 -5.24 2.18 -7.56
CA LYS A 4 -4.94 1.43 -8.79
C LYS A 4 -5.74 0.14 -8.86
N ILE A 5 -5.88 -0.59 -7.75
CA ILE A 5 -6.71 -1.81 -7.69
C ILE A 5 -8.19 -1.50 -7.93
N LYS A 6 -8.75 -0.46 -7.30
CA LYS A 6 -10.16 -0.07 -7.48
C LYS A 6 -10.42 0.41 -8.92
N ALA A 7 -9.50 1.19 -9.49
CA ALA A 7 -9.59 1.63 -10.89
C ALA A 7 -9.55 0.45 -11.88
N LEU A 8 -8.64 -0.51 -11.68
CA LEU A 8 -8.56 -1.69 -12.56
C LEU A 8 -9.79 -2.60 -12.43
N HIS A 9 -10.39 -2.68 -11.24
CA HIS A 9 -11.60 -3.49 -11.04
C HIS A 9 -12.87 -2.82 -11.58
N ASP A 10 -12.90 -1.49 -11.64
CA ASP A 10 -14.02 -0.67 -12.16
C ASP A 10 -15.40 -1.16 -11.69
N ASN A 11 -15.57 -1.32 -10.38
CA ASN A 11 -16.81 -1.82 -9.76
C ASN A 11 -17.35 -3.14 -10.35
N GLY A 12 -16.47 -3.98 -10.90
CA GLY A 12 -16.81 -5.28 -11.49
C GLY A 12 -16.94 -5.27 -13.02
N LYS A 13 -16.77 -4.13 -13.68
CA LYS A 13 -16.74 -4.01 -15.15
C LYS A 13 -15.34 -4.12 -15.74
N GLY A 14 -14.32 -4.02 -14.90
CA GLY A 14 -12.92 -4.08 -15.29
C GLY A 14 -12.30 -5.47 -15.15
N LEU A 15 -11.03 -5.51 -14.78
CA LEU A 15 -10.25 -6.73 -14.64
C LEU A 15 -10.70 -7.57 -13.45
N SER A 16 -10.66 -8.89 -13.64
CA SER A 16 -10.89 -9.84 -12.56
C SER A 16 -9.78 -9.74 -11.49
N ILE A 17 -10.09 -10.16 -10.26
CA ILE A 17 -9.11 -10.25 -9.16
C ILE A 17 -7.85 -11.02 -9.58
N ARG A 18 -8.00 -12.06 -10.41
CA ARG A 18 -6.87 -12.85 -10.92
C ARG A 18 -5.99 -12.02 -11.86
N ALA A 19 -6.59 -11.27 -12.78
CA ALA A 19 -5.87 -10.42 -13.72
C ALA A 19 -5.14 -9.29 -12.99
N ILE A 20 -5.82 -8.59 -12.08
CA ILE A 20 -5.23 -7.54 -11.23
C ILE A 20 -4.05 -8.07 -10.41
N SER A 21 -4.18 -9.29 -9.86
CA SER A 21 -3.10 -9.95 -9.11
C SER A 21 -1.87 -10.20 -9.96
N GLN A 22 -2.04 -10.64 -11.21
CA GLN A 22 -0.92 -10.87 -12.14
C GLN A 22 -0.29 -9.56 -12.58
N GLU A 23 -1.10 -8.57 -12.95
CA GLU A 23 -0.62 -7.27 -13.44
C GLU A 23 0.15 -6.49 -12.38
N LEU A 24 -0.30 -6.54 -11.12
CA LEU A 24 0.33 -5.81 -10.02
C LEU A 24 1.34 -6.64 -9.23
N GLY A 25 1.53 -7.92 -9.56
CA GLY A 25 2.38 -8.83 -8.78
C GLY A 25 1.91 -9.01 -7.32
N LEU A 26 0.63 -8.83 -7.05
CA LEU A 26 0.04 -8.87 -5.71
C LEU A 26 -0.67 -10.19 -5.45
N SER A 27 -0.71 -10.62 -4.19
CA SER A 27 -1.56 -11.75 -3.80
C SER A 27 -3.04 -11.43 -4.06
N ARG A 28 -3.80 -12.44 -4.49
CA ARG A 28 -5.26 -12.32 -4.67
C ARG A 28 -5.97 -11.90 -3.38
N ASN A 29 -5.41 -12.26 -2.22
CA ASN A 29 -5.93 -11.87 -0.92
C ASN A 29 -5.75 -10.37 -0.66
N THR A 30 -4.61 -9.80 -1.06
CA THR A 30 -4.36 -8.35 -0.99
C THR A 30 -5.35 -7.58 -1.87
N VAL A 31 -5.56 -8.05 -3.10
CA VAL A 31 -6.54 -7.46 -4.02
C VAL A 31 -7.94 -7.48 -3.41
N ARG A 32 -8.39 -8.66 -2.92
CA ARG A 32 -9.71 -8.79 -2.28
C ARG A 32 -9.85 -7.90 -1.03
N LYS A 33 -8.83 -7.84 -0.19
CA LYS A 33 -8.81 -7.00 1.01
C LYS A 33 -8.98 -5.52 0.63
N TYR A 34 -8.24 -5.05 -0.36
CA TYR A 34 -8.27 -3.65 -0.77
C TYR A 34 -9.51 -3.27 -1.58
N LEU A 35 -10.16 -4.20 -2.29
CA LEU A 35 -11.46 -3.93 -2.90
C LEU A 35 -12.57 -3.73 -1.87
N ARG A 36 -12.52 -4.46 -0.75
CA ARG A 36 -13.50 -4.35 0.35
C ARG A 36 -13.26 -3.18 1.30
N MET A 37 -12.09 -2.57 1.25
CA MET A 37 -11.71 -1.52 2.18
C MET A 37 -12.12 -0.16 1.62
N GLU A 38 -12.68 0.69 2.47
CA GLU A 38 -12.91 2.09 2.09
C GLU A 38 -11.60 2.84 1.91
N VAL A 39 -11.58 3.73 0.92
CA VAL A 39 -10.37 4.48 0.57
C VAL A 39 -9.96 5.39 1.72
N ASP A 40 -10.92 6.03 2.36
CA ASP A 40 -10.72 7.00 3.43
C ASP A 40 -10.09 6.36 4.66
N ALA A 41 -10.53 5.15 5.03
CA ALA A 41 -9.96 4.38 6.12
C ALA A 41 -8.47 4.01 5.91
N ILE A 42 -7.99 3.97 4.67
CA ILE A 42 -6.57 3.77 4.37
C ILE A 42 -5.81 5.10 4.46
N SER A 43 -6.36 6.16 3.86
CA SER A 43 -5.75 7.49 3.91
C SER A 43 -5.56 7.94 5.35
N GLU A 44 -6.55 7.77 6.21
CA GLU A 44 -6.47 8.04 7.65
C GLU A 44 -5.38 7.22 8.34
N ARG A 45 -5.28 5.92 8.02
CA ARG A 45 -4.23 5.04 8.56
C ARG A 45 -2.80 5.46 8.19
N PHE A 46 -2.62 6.15 7.07
CA PHE A 46 -1.31 6.67 6.64
C PHE A 46 -1.11 8.12 7.05
N ALA A 47 -2.18 8.88 7.28
CA ALA A 47 -2.15 10.28 7.66
C ALA A 47 -1.80 10.47 9.14
N ASP A 48 -2.07 9.48 10.00
CA ASP A 48 -1.75 9.56 11.42
C ASP A 48 -0.22 9.57 11.68
N PRO A 49 0.37 10.73 12.04
CA PRO A 49 1.80 10.85 12.30
C PRO A 49 2.19 10.37 13.69
N SER A 50 1.22 10.17 14.59
CA SER A 50 1.46 9.74 15.97
C SER A 50 1.85 8.26 16.07
N ARG A 51 1.62 7.50 15.01
CA ARG A 51 1.97 6.09 14.94
C ARG A 51 3.47 5.91 14.74
N SER A 52 4.18 5.64 15.84
CA SER A 52 5.57 5.21 15.78
C SER A 52 5.70 3.87 15.06
N LYS A 53 6.64 3.81 14.12
CA LYS A 53 7.08 2.58 13.47
C LYS A 53 8.29 2.05 14.20
N ARG A 54 8.50 0.74 14.17
CA ARG A 54 9.63 0.08 14.84
C ARG A 54 11.01 0.59 14.40
N LEU A 55 11.10 1.23 13.23
CA LEU A 55 12.36 1.78 12.69
C LEU A 55 12.50 3.28 12.93
N ASP A 56 11.48 3.96 13.48
CA ASP A 56 11.56 5.40 13.73
C ASP A 56 12.63 5.71 14.77
N ASP A 57 12.82 4.84 15.77
CA ASP A 57 13.87 4.92 16.78
C ASP A 57 15.30 4.84 16.19
N HIS A 58 15.42 4.33 14.96
CA HIS A 58 16.70 4.17 14.26
C HIS A 58 16.83 5.11 13.06
N ARG A 59 15.89 6.05 12.88
CA ARG A 59 15.81 6.89 11.69
C ARG A 59 17.09 7.67 11.44
N ASP A 60 17.64 8.30 12.47
CA ASP A 60 18.85 9.12 12.36
C ASP A 60 20.06 8.29 11.91
N TYR A 61 20.20 7.08 12.45
CA TYR A 61 21.25 6.15 12.07
C TYR A 61 21.12 5.70 10.61
N LEU A 62 19.90 5.39 10.16
CA LEU A 62 19.65 5.01 8.76
C LEU A 62 19.94 6.16 7.80
N VAL A 63 19.56 7.39 8.14
CA VAL A 63 19.85 8.59 7.33
C VAL A 63 21.36 8.80 7.23
N HIS A 64 22.09 8.65 8.32
CA HIS A 64 23.55 8.74 8.31
C HIS A 64 24.17 7.71 7.35
N LEU A 65 23.76 6.44 7.41
CA LEU A 65 24.28 5.41 6.51
C LEU A 65 23.99 5.70 5.04
N LEU A 66 22.79 6.16 4.71
CA LEU A 66 22.42 6.52 3.33
C LEU A 66 23.24 7.71 2.80
N GLN A 67 23.65 8.63 3.66
CA GLN A 67 24.51 9.75 3.28
C GLN A 67 25.97 9.33 3.11
N GLN A 68 26.45 8.37 3.91
CA GLN A 68 27.82 7.88 3.87
C GLN A 68 28.08 6.89 2.73
N PHE A 69 27.07 6.10 2.35
CA PHE A 69 27.17 5.04 1.34
C PHE A 69 26.07 5.18 0.28
N PRO A 70 26.24 6.07 -0.71
CA PRO A 70 25.26 6.32 -1.77
C PRO A 70 25.13 5.17 -2.78
#